data_AF-A0A7J4J5B0-F1
#
_entry.id   AF-A0A7J4J5B0-F1
#
_cell.length_a   1.000
_cell.length_b   1.000
_cell.length_c   1.000
_cell.angle_alpha   90.00
_cell.angle_beta   90.00
_cell.angle_gamma   90.00
#
_symmetry.space_group_name_H-M   'P 1'
#
loop_
_entity.id
_entity.type
_entity.pdbx_description
1 polymer ?
#
loop_
_entity_poly.entity_id
_entity_poly.type
_entity_poly.pdbx_seq_one_letter_code
_entity_poly.pdbx_strand_id
1 'polypeptide(L)' 'MTKRNKKELSPEQRGELLRILKTSFERNMNHHKDLEWAKVQAKLEANTKKLWSLSEMERTGG' A
#
# COMPACT_ATOMS: atom_id res chain seq x y z
N MET A 1 3.55 -28.33 3.20
CA MET A 1 4.35 -27.12 3.52
C MET A 1 3.40 -26.04 4.02
N THR A 2 3.25 -25.90 5.33
CA THR A 2 2.30 -24.97 5.95
C THR A 2 2.82 -23.53 5.79
N LYS A 3 2.28 -22.80 4.80
CA LYS A 3 2.52 -21.36 4.64
C LYS A 3 2.01 -20.67 5.91
N ARG A 4 2.93 -20.34 6.81
CA ARG A 4 2.69 -19.41 7.90
C ARG A 4 2.18 -18.13 7.24
N ASN A 5 0.93 -17.77 7.51
CA ASN A 5 0.24 -16.55 7.07
C ASN A 5 0.90 -15.30 7.70
N LYS A 6 2.21 -15.11 7.48
CA LYS A 6 2.83 -13.82 7.65
C LYS A 6 2.31 -12.98 6.50
N LYS A 7 1.27 -12.19 6.79
CA LYS A 7 0.72 -11.14 5.92
C LYS A 7 1.77 -10.03 5.75
N GLU A 8 2.91 -10.41 5.21
CA GLU A 8 4.11 -9.60 5.07
C GLU A 8 4.53 -9.72 3.62
N LEU A 9 4.46 -8.61 2.90
CA LEU A 9 4.91 -8.52 1.52
C LEU A 9 6.44 -8.59 1.49
N SER A 10 7.02 -9.19 0.45
CA SER A 10 8.46 -9.10 0.19
C SER A 10 8.87 -7.65 -0.08
N PRO A 11 10.14 -7.26 0.13
CA PRO A 11 10.61 -5.88 -0.12
C PRO A 11 10.29 -5.40 -1.55
N GLU A 12 10.44 -6.28 -2.52
CA GLU A 12 10.12 -6.03 -3.94
C GLU A 12 8.62 -5.77 -4.13
N GLN A 13 7.76 -6.64 -3.57
CA GLN A 13 6.31 -6.47 -3.63
C GLN A 13 5.82 -5.21 -2.89
N ARG A 14 6.48 -4.85 -1.78
CA ARG A 14 6.19 -3.59 -1.07
C ARG A 14 6.54 -2.39 -1.94
N GLY A 15 7.72 -2.40 -2.57
CA GLY A 15 8.16 -1.31 -3.45
C GLY A 15 7.23 -1.11 -4.65
N GLU A 16 6.83 -2.20 -5.29
CA GLU A 16 5.88 -2.17 -6.40
C GLU A 16 4.50 -1.65 -5.97
N LEU A 17 3.96 -2.18 -4.87
CA LEU A 17 2.69 -1.72 -4.32
C LEU A 17 2.71 -0.24 -3.94
N LEU A 18 3.76 0.24 -3.28
CA LEU A 18 3.90 1.64 -2.93
C LEU A 18 3.95 2.54 -4.17
N ARG A 19 4.58 2.08 -5.26
CA ARG A 19 4.56 2.79 -6.56
C ARG A 19 3.15 2.91 -7.14
N ILE A 20 2.40 1.82 -7.15
CA ILE A 20 1.02 1.78 -7.65
C ILE A 20 0.13 2.70 -6.80
N LEU A 21 0.15 2.52 -5.48
CA LEU A 21 -0.62 3.32 -4.54
C LEU A 21 -0.25 4.80 -4.63
N LYS A 22 1.03 5.15 -4.82
CA LYS A 22 1.48 6.53 -5.02
C LYS A 22 0.84 7.13 -6.26
N THR A 23 0.87 6.39 -7.37
CA THR A 23 0.32 6.85 -8.65
C THR A 23 -1.19 7.06 -8.55
N SER A 24 -1.91 6.12 -7.94
CA SER A 24 -3.36 6.25 -7.68
C SER A 24 -3.66 7.42 -6.74
N PHE A 25 -2.83 7.62 -5.71
CA PHE A 25 -2.98 8.72 -4.77
C PHE A 25 -2.76 10.08 -5.43
N GLU A 26 -1.68 10.24 -6.20
CA GLU A 26 -1.38 11.47 -6.95
C GLU A 26 -2.48 11.78 -7.97
N ARG A 27 -3.00 10.75 -8.67
CA ARG A 27 -4.14 10.91 -9.57
C ARG A 27 -5.41 11.38 -8.86
N ASN A 28 -5.64 10.90 -7.63
CA ASN A 28 -6.81 11.27 -6.82
C ASN A 28 -6.54 12.45 -5.86
N MET A 29 -5.37 13.09 -5.96
CA MET A 29 -4.89 14.11 -5.02
C MET A 29 -5.73 15.40 -5.07
N ASN A 30 -6.49 15.61 -6.15
CA ASN A 30 -7.45 16.71 -6.24
C ASN A 30 -8.48 16.72 -5.09
N HIS A 31 -8.79 15.55 -4.50
CA HIS A 31 -9.68 15.42 -3.34
C HIS A 31 -8.94 15.43 -2.00
N HIS A 32 -7.61 15.35 -2.02
CA HIS A 32 -6.76 15.19 -0.86
C HIS A 32 -5.74 16.33 -0.72
N LYS A 33 -6.20 17.58 -0.81
CA LYS A 33 -5.34 18.78 -0.76
C LYS A 33 -4.56 18.96 0.55
N ASP A 34 -5.03 18.35 1.65
CA ASP A 34 -4.39 18.42 2.97
C ASP A 34 -3.58 17.16 3.32
N LEU A 35 -3.60 16.14 2.44
CA LEU A 35 -2.98 14.85 2.73
C LEU A 35 -1.74 14.65 1.86
N GLU A 36 -0.58 14.58 2.51
CA GLU A 36 0.69 14.34 1.84
C GLU A 36 0.97 12.85 1.70
N TRP A 37 1.36 12.43 0.49
CA TRP A 37 1.73 11.03 0.23
C TRP A 37 2.80 10.53 1.21
N ALA A 38 3.79 11.35 1.57
CA ALA A 38 4.83 10.98 2.53
C ALA A 38 4.26 10.56 3.90
N LYS A 39 3.23 11.25 4.40
CA LYS A 39 2.55 10.90 5.66
C LYS A 39 1.76 9.60 5.53
N VAL A 40 1.16 9.36 4.36
CA VAL A 40 0.43 8.11 4.08
C VAL A 40 1.40 6.94 3.99
N GLN A 41 2.48 7.09 3.23
CA GLN A 41 3.53 6.09 3.06
C GLN A 41 4.12 5.67 4.41
N ALA A 42 4.53 6.62 5.26
CA ALA A 42 5.06 6.32 6.58
C ALA A 42 4.06 5.51 7.45
N LYS A 43 2.77 5.83 7.40
CA LYS A 43 1.72 5.08 8.11
C LYS A 43 1.53 3.67 7.56
N LEU A 44 1.70 3.48 6.24
CA LEU A 44 1.60 2.19 5.58
C LEU A 44 2.81 1.30 5.87
N GLU A 45 4.02 1.87 5.82
CA GLU A 45 5.26 1.18 6.16
C GLU A 45 5.29 0.78 7.65
N ALA A 46 4.76 1.62 8.54
CA ALA A 46 4.61 1.30 9.95
C ALA A 46 3.52 0.23 10.23
N ASN A 47 2.60 -0.01 9.28
CA ASN A 47 1.49 -0.96 9.44
C ASN A 47 1.49 -2.04 8.35
N THR A 48 2.33 -3.06 8.52
CA THR A 48 2.45 -4.22 7.62
C THR A 48 1.11 -4.92 7.33
N LYS A 49 0.22 -5.04 8.33
CA LYS A 49 -1.13 -5.61 8.13
C LYS A 49 -1.98 -4.77 7.19
N LYS A 50 -1.94 -3.44 7.31
CA LYS A 50 -2.74 -2.52 6.48
C LYS A 50 -2.22 -2.49 5.05
N LEU A 51 -0.89 -2.49 4.89
CA LEU A 51 -0.24 -2.61 3.59
C LEU A 51 -0.63 -3.91 2.87
N TRP A 52 -0.68 -5.03 3.59
CA TRP A 52 -1.13 -6.31 3.03
C TRP A 52 -2.61 -6.30 2.63
N SER A 53 -3.50 -5.70 3.42
CA SER A 53 -4.91 -5.57 3.02
C SER A 53 -5.09 -4.69 1.78
N LEU A 54 -4.31 -3.62 1.65
CA LEU A 54 -4.32 -2.76 0.45
C LEU A 54 -3.79 -3.48 -0.78
N SER A 55 -2.73 -4.30 -0.63
CA SER A 55 -2.24 -5.11 -1.75
C SER A 55 -3.29 -6.09 -2.25
N GLU A 56 -4.06 -6.68 -1.34
CA GLU A 56 -5.14 -7.58 -1.73
C GLU A 56 -6.27 -6.82 -2.44
N MET A 57 -6.65 -5.64 -1.98
CA MET A 57 -7.69 -4.80 -2.62
C MET A 57 -7.29 -4.35 -4.04
N GLU A 58 -6.04 -3.88 -4.21
CA GLU A 58 -5.52 -3.50 -5.54
C GLU A 58 -5.42 -4.72 -6.46
N ARG A 59 -5.00 -5.88 -5.93
CA ARG A 59 -4.90 -7.13 -6.71
C ARG A 59 -6.25 -7.65 -7.17
N THR A 60 -7.31 -7.43 -6.40
CA THR A 60 -8.68 -7.81 -6.79
C THR A 60 -9.40 -6.73 -7.61
N GLY A 61 -8.75 -5.58 -7.85
CA GLY A 61 -9.23 -4.59 -8.81
C GLY A 61 -10.35 -3.67 -8.34
N GLY A 62 -10.63 -3.59 -7.03
CA GLY A 62 -11.65 -2.71 -6.46
C GLY A 62 -13.09 -3.07 -6.81
#